data_AF-A0A1H3MHS5-F1
#
_entry.id   AF-A0A1H3MHS5-F1
#
_cell.length_a   1.000
_cell.length_b   1.000
_cell.length_c   1.000
_cell.angle_alpha   90.00
_cell.angle_beta   90.00
_cell.angle_gamma   90.00
#
_symmetry.space_group_name_H-M   'P 1'
#
loop_
_entity.id
_entity.type
_entity.pdbx_description
1 polymer ?
#
loop_
_entity_poly.entity_id
_entity_poly.type
_entity_poly.pdbx_seq_one_letter_code
_entity_poly.pdbx_strand_id
1 'polypeptide(L)'
;MTSMEVKKALGEIKDWKIIADFAVGGLEWIGFSHKKPELLFVISSQKNTVMNCKTGRIIECDLEYDEEEMIAYTDQVEDEVIPLAVNMVEN
;
A
#
# COMPACT_ATOMS: atom_id res chain seq x y z
N MET A 1 -13.13 15.23 8.88
CA MET A 1 -13.42 14.99 7.46
C MET A 1 -13.80 13.52 7.31
N THR A 2 -14.95 13.21 6.74
CA THR A 2 -15.41 11.83 6.52
C THR A 2 -14.81 11.28 5.22
N SER A 3 -14.79 9.94 5.07
CA SER A 3 -14.34 9.30 3.83
C SER A 3 -15.09 9.81 2.58
N MET A 4 -16.39 10.13 2.71
CA MET A 4 -17.17 10.69 1.60
C MET A 4 -16.72 12.11 1.20
N GLU A 5 -16.40 12.96 2.18
CA GLU A 5 -15.91 14.32 1.93
C GLU A 5 -14.56 14.29 1.23
N VAL A 6 -13.66 13.38 1.66
CA VAL A 6 -12.36 13.18 1.01
C VAL A 6 -12.53 12.71 -0.43
N LYS A 7 -13.35 11.68 -0.68
CA LYS A 7 -13.61 11.19 -2.04
C LYS A 7 -14.15 12.29 -2.95
N LYS A 8 -15.06 13.12 -2.43
CA LYS A 8 -15.60 14.25 -3.18
C LYS A 8 -14.49 15.23 -3.56
N ALA A 9 -13.65 15.63 -2.61
CA ALA A 9 -12.53 16.54 -2.87
C ALA A 9 -11.50 15.95 -3.85
N LEU A 10 -11.16 14.67 -3.72
CA LEU A 10 -10.26 13.98 -4.65
C LEU A 10 -10.83 13.88 -6.07
N GLY A 11 -12.15 13.73 -6.20
CA GLY A 11 -12.84 13.71 -7.49
C GLY A 11 -12.87 15.07 -8.21
N GLU A 12 -12.57 16.16 -7.52
CA GLU A 12 -12.50 17.51 -8.11
C GLU A 12 -11.11 17.80 -8.72
N ILE A 13 -10.11 16.96 -8.46
CA ILE A 13 -8.77 17.11 -9.05
C ILE A 13 -8.84 16.77 -10.53
N LYS A 14 -8.54 17.76 -11.37
CA LYS A 14 -8.58 17.62 -12.83
C LYS A 14 -7.63 16.49 -13.29
N ASP A 15 -8.13 15.67 -14.20
CA ASP A 15 -7.42 14.53 -14.82
C ASP A 15 -7.05 13.39 -13.86
N TRP A 16 -7.49 13.46 -12.60
CA TRP A 16 -7.35 12.36 -11.64
C TRP A 16 -8.60 11.47 -11.65
N LYS A 17 -8.38 10.18 -11.47
CA LYS A 17 -9.44 9.19 -11.29
C LYS A 17 -9.15 8.36 -10.05
N ILE A 18 -10.13 8.26 -9.16
CA ILE A 18 -10.07 7.31 -8.06
C ILE A 18 -10.22 5.90 -8.65
N ILE A 19 -9.17 5.11 -8.53
CA ILE A 19 -9.13 3.72 -9.03
C ILE A 19 -9.55 2.70 -7.97
N ALA A 20 -9.37 3.02 -6.69
CA ALA A 20 -9.75 2.20 -5.55
C ALA A 20 -9.73 3.04 -4.27
N ASP A 21 -10.53 2.58 -3.31
CA ASP A 21 -10.50 3.04 -1.93
C ASP A 21 -10.78 1.84 -1.02
N PHE A 22 -10.03 1.71 0.07
CA PHE A 22 -10.18 0.60 1.01
C PHE A 22 -9.68 1.01 2.39
N ALA A 23 -10.15 0.31 3.41
CA ALA A 23 -9.72 0.47 4.78
C ALA A 23 -8.74 -0.65 5.16
N VAL A 24 -7.70 -0.30 5.89
CA VAL A 24 -6.72 -1.24 6.45
C VAL A 24 -6.81 -1.18 7.95
N GLY A 25 -7.21 -2.28 8.59
CA GLY A 25 -7.21 -2.39 10.05
C GLY A 25 -5.83 -2.77 10.54
N GLY A 26 -5.31 -2.03 11.53
CA GLY A 26 -4.02 -2.33 12.15
C GLY A 26 -2.83 -2.18 11.20
N LEU A 27 -2.87 -1.16 10.32
CA LEU A 27 -1.78 -0.81 9.41
C LEU A 27 -0.48 -0.55 10.19
N GLU A 28 0.60 -1.20 9.78
CA GLU A 28 1.93 -1.05 10.38
C GLU A 28 2.89 -0.41 9.39
N TRP A 29 2.96 -0.96 8.18
CA TRP A 29 3.94 -0.53 7.17
C TRP A 29 3.36 -0.52 5.76
N ILE A 30 3.98 0.28 4.90
CA ILE A 30 3.75 0.27 3.46
C ILE A 30 5.06 0.22 2.70
N GLY A 31 5.06 -0.36 1.51
CA GLY A 31 6.25 -0.40 0.65
C GLY A 31 5.86 -0.41 -0.82
N PHE A 32 6.65 0.26 -1.66
CA PHE A 32 6.50 0.17 -3.11
C PHE A 32 7.60 -0.70 -3.70
N SER A 33 7.22 -1.54 -4.65
CA SER A 33 8.20 -2.23 -5.49
C SER A 33 8.93 -1.22 -6.38
N HIS A 34 10.26 -1.33 -6.48
CA HIS A 34 11.06 -0.61 -7.47
C HIS A 34 10.93 -1.23 -8.87
N LYS A 35 10.82 -2.57 -8.97
CA LYS A 35 10.68 -3.28 -10.26
C LYS A 35 9.28 -3.12 -10.87
N LYS A 36 8.24 -3.06 -10.04
CA LYS A 36 6.83 -2.88 -10.41
C LYS A 36 6.22 -1.73 -9.59
N PRO A 37 6.52 -0.46 -9.91
CA PRO A 37 6.12 0.71 -9.11
C PRO A 37 4.60 0.90 -8.91
N GLU A 38 3.77 0.20 -9.69
CA GLU A 38 2.34 0.14 -9.45
C GLU A 38 1.92 -0.74 -8.27
N LEU A 39 2.82 -1.56 -7.70
CA LEU A 39 2.50 -2.45 -6.60
C LEU A 39 2.83 -1.78 -5.27
N LEU A 40 1.79 -1.56 -4.48
CA LEU A 40 1.85 -1.11 -3.10
C LEU A 40 1.63 -2.31 -2.19
N PHE A 41 2.65 -2.65 -1.41
CA PHE A 41 2.59 -3.63 -0.34
C PHE A 41 2.09 -2.94 0.92
N VAL A 42 1.14 -3.59 1.59
CA VAL A 42 0.50 -3.10 2.81
C VAL A 42 0.64 -4.19 3.85
N ILE A 43 1.39 -3.89 4.91
CA ILE A 43 1.62 -4.78 6.04
C ILE A 43 0.72 -4.33 7.18
N SER A 44 -0.03 -5.27 7.73
CA SER A 44 -0.89 -5.01 8.88
C SER A 44 -0.95 -6.21 9.81
N SER A 45 -1.15 -5.93 11.10
CA SER A 45 -1.38 -6.95 12.14
C SER A 45 -2.52 -7.94 11.81
N GLN A 46 -3.43 -7.58 10.90
CA GLN A 46 -4.54 -8.44 10.49
C GLN A 46 -4.18 -9.31 9.30
N LYS A 47 -3.57 -8.71 8.27
CA LYS A 47 -3.16 -9.37 7.04
C LYS A 47 -2.28 -8.51 6.16
N ASN A 48 -1.44 -9.18 5.39
CA ASN A 48 -0.59 -8.57 4.40
C ASN A 48 -1.27 -8.60 3.02
N THR A 49 -1.21 -7.50 2.29
CA THR A 49 -1.86 -7.37 0.98
C THR A 49 -0.97 -6.62 0.00
N VAL A 50 -1.17 -6.89 -1.29
CA VAL A 50 -0.60 -6.09 -2.38
C VAL A 50 -1.73 -5.45 -3.18
N MET A 51 -1.65 -4.15 -3.36
CA MET A 51 -2.55 -3.35 -4.19
C MET A 51 -1.85 -3.01 -5.50
N ASN A 52 -2.52 -3.25 -6.62
CA ASN A 52 -2.11 -2.74 -7.91
C ASN A 52 -2.74 -1.35 -8.16
N CYS A 53 -1.94 -0.30 -8.04
CA CYS A 53 -2.29 1.10 -8.23
C CYS A 53 -2.56 1.51 -9.69
N LYS A 54 -2.58 0.58 -10.65
CA LYS A 54 -3.11 0.85 -12.01
C LYS A 54 -4.54 0.34 -12.16
N THR A 55 -4.85 -0.78 -11.52
CA THR A 55 -6.12 -1.51 -11.70
C THR A 55 -7.07 -1.38 -10.51
N GLY A 56 -6.56 -0.96 -9.35
CA GLY A 56 -7.31 -0.97 -8.09
C GLY A 56 -7.48 -2.36 -7.46
N ARG A 57 -6.90 -3.41 -8.06
CA ARG A 57 -7.02 -4.78 -7.54
C ARG A 57 -6.20 -4.94 -6.27
N ILE A 58 -6.79 -5.56 -5.26
CA ILE A 58 -6.17 -5.89 -3.98
C ILE A 58 -6.21 -7.41 -3.83
N ILE A 59 -5.09 -8.01 -3.50
CA ILE A 59 -4.99 -9.44 -3.19
C ILE A 59 -4.20 -9.63 -1.89
N GLU A 60 -4.47 -10.72 -1.20
CA GLU A 60 -3.64 -11.15 -0.07
C GLU A 60 -2.25 -11.52 -0.56
N CYS A 61 -1.26 -11.18 0.25
CA CYS A 61 0.14 -11.32 -0.08
C CYS A 61 0.83 -11.98 1.10
N ASP A 62 1.45 -13.13 0.86
CA ASP A 62 2.40 -13.67 1.82
C ASP A 62 3.71 -12.89 1.68
N LEU A 63 4.20 -12.35 2.79
CA LEU A 63 5.44 -11.58 2.82
C LEU A 63 6.09 -11.70 4.20
N GLU A 64 7.41 -11.78 4.19
CA GLU A 64 8.25 -11.69 5.38
C GLU A 64 8.84 -10.27 5.45
N TYR A 65 8.95 -9.72 6.65
CA TYR A 65 9.47 -8.38 6.85
C TYR A 65 10.39 -8.30 8.07
N ASP A 66 11.37 -7.42 7.97
CA ASP A 66 12.30 -7.07 9.03
C ASP A 66 12.01 -5.61 9.42
N GLU A 67 11.52 -5.42 10.65
CA GLU A 67 11.17 -4.11 11.19
C GLU A 67 12.40 -3.24 11.49
N GLU A 68 13.53 -3.86 11.86
CA GLU A 68 14.75 -3.13 12.20
C GLU A 68 15.41 -2.57 10.93
N GLU A 69 15.49 -3.40 9.89
CA GLU A 69 16.04 -3.02 8.60
C GLU A 69 15.02 -2.29 7.70
N MET A 70 13.75 -2.25 8.10
CA MET A 70 12.63 -1.66 7.35
C MET A 70 12.53 -2.20 5.92
N ILE A 71 12.52 -3.51 5.78
CA ILE A 71 12.47 -4.19 4.47
C ILE A 71 11.49 -5.36 4.48
N ALA A 72 10.97 -5.70 3.31
CA ALA A 72 10.11 -6.85 3.09
C ALA A 72 10.51 -7.66 1.86
N TYR A 73 10.12 -8.93 1.87
CA TYR A 73 10.38 -9.93 0.84
C TYR A 73 9.11 -10.69 0.49
N THR A 74 8.90 -10.96 -0.79
CA THR A 74 7.70 -11.67 -1.26
C THR A 74 7.90 -12.23 -2.67
N ASP A 75 7.28 -13.38 -2.92
CA ASP A 75 7.27 -14.01 -4.25
C ASP A 75 6.45 -13.22 -5.29
N GLN A 76 5.69 -12.20 -4.89
CA GLN A 76 4.96 -11.33 -5.83
C GLN A 76 5.91 -10.51 -6.73
N VAL A 77 7.13 -10.26 -6.26
CA VAL A 77 8.19 -9.61 -7.03
C VAL A 77 9.52 -10.30 -6.78
N GLU A 78 9.84 -11.24 -7.66
CA GLU A 78 11.08 -12.01 -7.61
C GLU A 78 12.33 -11.13 -7.55
N ASP A 79 13.29 -11.56 -6.73
CA ASP A 79 14.61 -10.93 -6.52
C ASP A 79 14.54 -9.44 -6.16
N GLU A 80 13.57 -9.05 -5.34
CA GLU A 80 13.43 -7.69 -4.85
C GLU A 80 13.29 -7.62 -3.34
N VAL A 81 14.02 -6.68 -2.75
CA VAL A 81 13.83 -6.23 -1.37
C VAL A 81 13.00 -4.97 -1.42
N ILE A 82 11.83 -4.99 -0.80
CA ILE A 82 10.88 -3.88 -0.80
C ILE A 82 11.21 -3.00 0.42
N PRO A 83 11.62 -1.73 0.22
CA PRO A 83 11.80 -0.82 1.33
C PRO A 83 10.45 -0.48 1.96
N LEU A 84 10.40 -0.49 3.28
CA LEU A 84 9.24 -0.13 4.07
C LEU A 84 9.34 1.32 4.54
N ALA A 85 8.19 1.99 4.56
CA ALA A 85 8.00 3.28 5.18
C ALA A 85 7.01 3.14 6.32
N VAL A 86 7.33 3.79 7.44
CA VAL A 86 6.41 3.93 8.58
C VAL A 86 5.19 4.74 8.11
N ASN A 87 4.04 4.43 8.69
CA ASN A 87 2.80 5.19 8.48
C ASN A 87 3.07 6.71 8.46
N MET A 88 2.63 7.40 7.40
CA MET A 88 2.89 8.80 7.08
C MET A 88 2.18 9.80 8.03
N VAL A 89 2.04 9.45 9.30
CA VAL A 89 1.57 10.33 10.36
C VAL A 89 2.76 10.60 11.26
N GLU A 90 3.52 11.64 10.92
CA GLU A 90 4.44 12.25 11.88
C GLU A 90 3.63 12.66 13.12
N ASN A 91 4.07 12.20 14.30
CA ASN A 91 3.61 12.71 15.60
C ASN A 91 4.22 14.09 15.85
#